data_AF-A0A2A9FYZ2-F1
#
_entry.id   AF-A0A2A9FYZ2-F1
#
_cell.length_a   1.000
_cell.length_b   1.000
_cell.length_c   1.000
_cell.angle_alpha   90.00
_cell.angle_beta   90.00
_cell.angle_gamma   90.00
#
_symmetry.space_group_name_H-M   'P 1'
#
loop_
_entity.id
_entity.type
_entity.pdbx_description
1 polymer ?
#
loop_
_entity_poly.entity_id
_entity_poly.type
_entity_poly.pdbx_seq_one_letter_code
_entity_poly.pdbx_strand_id
1 'polypeptide(L)'
;MPHLMAVCDNCGNEFPSGFFIEGCSNVTFTGNKSGPCPNCGGMGSVNYISDEDKQDAIWAIATTKQFELFQDSITSVEALLKIQSGQKVERALLIMLHTHVVTAIESYLSSITIHKILNSEEFKRKLVESDPELSKQKFSLKEIYEKSENIGFIVAQHLKSIIFHDMKKIKPMYSKVFQYEFGDIKWLFKAISLRHDCVHRGGFTQNGDSIDVSKSSLGELVKLAKSLINNLEDHWQTKI
;
A
#
# COMPACT_ATOMS: atom_id res chain seq x y z
N MET A 1 9.63 -5.38 35.38
CA MET A 1 8.38 -5.50 34.59
C MET A 1 8.70 -5.03 33.18
N PRO A 2 8.29 -5.73 32.11
CA PRO A 2 8.64 -5.32 30.76
C PRO A 2 7.88 -4.04 30.41
N HIS A 3 8.61 -2.92 30.34
CA HIS A 3 8.09 -1.66 29.83
C HIS A 3 8.26 -1.62 28.32
N LEU A 4 7.31 -1.02 27.61
CA LEU A 4 7.58 -0.59 26.24
C LEU A 4 8.73 0.42 26.25
N MET A 5 9.67 0.27 25.32
CA MET A 5 10.80 1.16 25.23
C MET A 5 10.44 2.43 24.44
N ALA A 6 10.95 3.57 24.90
CA ALA A 6 11.02 4.79 24.12
C ALA A 6 12.45 4.97 23.61
N VAL A 7 12.59 5.48 22.39
CA VAL A 7 13.88 5.90 21.82
C VAL A 7 13.94 7.41 21.87
N CYS A 8 14.95 7.99 22.53
CA CYS A 8 15.07 9.45 22.62
C CYS A 8 15.23 10.10 21.24
N ASP A 9 14.37 11.05 20.92
CA ASP A 9 14.39 11.80 19.65
C ASP A 9 15.58 12.77 19.56
N ASN A 10 16.28 12.98 20.68
CA ASN A 10 17.41 13.89 20.78
C ASN A 10 18.74 13.16 21.04
N CYS A 11 18.80 11.88 21.37
CA CYS A 11 20.13 11.24 21.51
C CYS A 11 20.14 9.76 21.21
N GLY A 12 19.04 9.20 20.69
CA GLY A 12 18.91 7.78 20.39
C GLY A 12 18.89 6.86 21.62
N ASN A 13 19.11 7.39 22.84
CA ASN A 13 19.14 6.57 24.05
C ASN A 13 17.78 5.90 24.26
N GLU A 14 17.77 4.57 24.42
CA GLU A 14 16.58 3.83 24.79
C GLU A 14 16.30 3.96 26.29
N PHE A 15 15.06 4.20 26.66
CA PHE A 15 14.65 4.30 28.06
C PHE A 15 13.22 3.78 28.27
N PRO A 16 12.85 3.39 29.49
CA PRO A 16 11.49 2.94 29.78
C PRO A 16 10.49 4.04 29.43
N SER A 17 9.50 3.72 28.58
CA SER A 17 8.52 4.71 28.13
C SER A 17 7.51 5.12 29.22
N GLY A 18 7.48 4.41 30.35
CA GLY A 18 6.45 4.55 31.38
C GLY A 18 5.14 3.84 31.02
N PHE A 19 4.98 3.36 29.79
CA PHE A 19 3.83 2.54 29.40
C PHE A 19 4.07 1.07 29.76
N PHE A 20 3.05 0.48 30.37
CA PHE A 20 2.95 -0.93 30.67
C PHE A 20 1.61 -1.44 30.14
N ILE A 21 1.62 -2.54 29.39
CA ILE A 21 0.43 -3.17 28.85
C ILE A 21 0.43 -4.62 29.28
N GLU A 22 -0.69 -5.06 29.85
CA GLU A 22 -0.94 -6.44 30.20
C GLU A 22 -2.40 -6.79 29.89
N GLY A 23 -2.66 -8.02 29.45
CA GLY A 23 -4.02 -8.52 29.21
C GLY A 23 -4.76 -7.91 28.02
N CYS A 24 -4.08 -7.24 27.09
CA CYS A 24 -4.69 -6.69 25.87
C CYS A 24 -4.42 -7.56 24.64
N SER A 25 -5.42 -7.70 23.77
CA SER A 25 -5.28 -8.43 22.49
C SER A 25 -4.74 -7.55 21.36
N ASN A 26 -5.13 -6.27 21.31
CA ASN A 26 -4.69 -5.29 20.30
C ASN A 26 -4.51 -3.92 20.97
N VAL A 27 -3.35 -3.28 20.79
CA VAL A 27 -3.07 -1.91 21.23
C VAL A 27 -2.29 -1.18 20.15
N THR A 28 -2.70 0.04 19.80
CA THR A 28 -2.02 0.87 18.82
C THR A 28 -1.57 2.18 19.46
N PHE A 29 -0.29 2.50 19.34
CA PHE A 29 0.28 3.78 19.74
C PHE A 29 0.61 4.62 18.51
N THR A 30 -0.02 5.78 18.34
CA THR A 30 0.28 6.71 17.24
C THR A 30 0.78 8.03 17.81
N GLY A 31 2.00 8.44 17.46
CA GLY A 31 2.60 9.71 17.89
C GLY A 31 2.91 9.81 19.38
N ASN A 32 3.00 8.68 20.09
CA ASN A 32 3.23 8.67 21.53
C ASN A 32 4.68 9.03 21.85
N LYS A 33 4.84 9.95 22.80
CA LYS A 33 6.14 10.42 23.30
C LYS A 33 6.29 10.03 24.77
N SER A 34 7.53 9.80 25.18
CA SER A 34 7.92 9.58 26.56
C SER A 34 9.12 10.45 26.91
N GLY A 35 9.25 10.84 28.17
CA GLY A 35 10.37 11.65 28.64
C GLY A 35 10.20 12.07 30.10
N PRO A 36 11.18 12.74 30.69
CA PRO A 36 12.44 13.15 30.05
C PRO A 36 13.41 11.96 29.85
N CYS A 37 14.16 11.97 28.75
CA CYS A 37 15.23 11.03 28.49
C CYS A 37 16.29 11.15 29.59
N PRO A 38 16.70 10.04 30.24
CA PRO A 38 17.65 10.08 31.35
C PRO A 38 19.04 10.57 30.93
N ASN A 39 19.40 10.45 29.65
CA ASN A 39 20.71 10.86 29.15
C ASN A 39 20.79 12.36 28.80
N CYS A 40 19.74 12.92 28.17
CA CYS A 40 19.81 14.29 27.62
C CYS A 40 18.64 15.21 28.01
N GLY A 41 17.65 14.72 28.76
CA GLY A 41 16.45 15.47 29.14
C GLY A 41 15.41 15.66 28.03
N GLY A 42 15.68 15.24 26.79
CA GLY A 42 14.76 15.35 25.66
C GLY A 42 13.59 14.36 25.71
N MET A 43 12.60 14.52 24.82
CA MET A 43 11.54 13.52 24.64
C MET A 43 12.03 12.38 23.74
N GLY A 44 11.40 11.21 23.82
CA GLY A 44 11.60 10.05 22.98
C GLY A 44 10.29 9.53 22.42
N SER A 45 10.36 8.90 21.25
CA SER A 45 9.20 8.26 20.62
C SER A 45 9.04 6.85 21.13
N VAL A 46 7.80 6.49 21.47
CA VAL A 46 7.42 5.09 21.76
C VAL A 46 7.07 4.44 20.43
N ASN A 47 8.11 4.14 19.65
CA ASN A 47 7.97 3.46 18.37
C ASN A 47 7.93 1.95 18.63
N TYR A 48 6.72 1.38 18.72
CA TYR A 48 6.57 -0.05 18.57
C TYR A 48 6.48 -0.36 17.08
N ILE A 49 7.54 -0.92 16.52
CA ILE A 49 7.50 -1.57 15.21
C ILE A 49 7.38 -3.05 15.53
N SER A 50 6.23 -3.64 15.22
CA SER A 50 6.05 -5.08 15.42
C SER A 50 7.06 -5.84 14.56
N ASP A 51 7.48 -7.02 15.01
CA ASP A 51 8.34 -7.87 14.17
C ASP A 51 7.61 -8.28 12.88
N GLU A 52 6.28 -8.30 12.90
CA GLU A 52 5.42 -8.47 11.73
C GLU A 52 5.58 -7.33 10.71
N ASP A 53 5.58 -6.07 11.15
CA ASP A 53 5.77 -4.91 10.27
C ASP A 53 7.15 -4.92 9.58
N LYS A 54 8.18 -5.34 10.32
CA LYS A 54 9.54 -5.53 9.78
C LYS A 54 9.56 -6.68 8.79
N GLN A 55 8.93 -7.81 9.12
CA GLN A 55 8.86 -8.98 8.25
C GLN A 55 8.12 -8.68 6.95
N ASP A 56 7.04 -7.90 7.00
CA ASP A 56 6.30 -7.43 5.83
C ASP A 56 7.14 -6.52 4.95
N ALA A 57 7.93 -5.62 5.54
CA ALA A 57 8.86 -4.77 4.79
C ALA A 57 9.95 -5.62 4.12
N ILE A 58 10.52 -6.59 4.84
CA ILE A 58 11.49 -7.55 4.30
C ILE A 58 10.88 -8.35 3.15
N TRP A 59 9.65 -8.85 3.31
CA TRP A 59 8.95 -9.59 2.29
C TRP A 59 8.69 -8.71 1.05
N ALA A 60 8.24 -7.47 1.22
CA ALA A 60 8.00 -6.56 0.12
C ALA A 60 9.29 -6.19 -0.64
N ILE A 61 10.43 -6.12 0.06
CA ILE A 61 11.75 -5.92 -0.55
C ILE A 61 12.17 -7.17 -1.35
N ALA A 62 11.99 -8.36 -0.78
CA ALA A 62 12.52 -9.61 -1.34
C ALA A 62 11.61 -10.24 -2.40
N THR A 63 10.30 -9.96 -2.38
CA THR A 63 9.35 -10.62 -3.29
C THR A 63 9.54 -10.16 -4.73
N THR A 64 9.61 -11.12 -5.65
CA THR A 64 9.68 -10.91 -7.11
C THR A 64 8.49 -11.51 -7.84
N LYS A 65 7.47 -11.94 -7.08
CA LYS A 65 6.31 -12.68 -7.59
C LYS A 65 5.09 -11.81 -7.86
N GLN A 66 5.23 -10.48 -7.85
CA GLN A 66 4.11 -9.55 -7.96
C GLN A 66 3.28 -9.81 -9.21
N PHE A 67 3.95 -10.00 -10.36
CA PHE A 67 3.28 -10.28 -11.62
C PHE A 67 2.62 -11.66 -11.65
N GLU A 68 3.29 -12.70 -11.15
CA GLU A 68 2.73 -14.05 -11.03
C GLU A 68 1.45 -14.06 -10.17
N LEU A 69 1.49 -13.41 -9.00
CA LEU A 69 0.34 -13.31 -8.09
C LEU A 69 -0.86 -12.60 -8.74
N PHE A 70 -0.60 -11.56 -9.54
CA PHE A 70 -1.63 -10.91 -10.34
C PHE A 70 -2.20 -11.86 -11.39
N GLN A 71 -1.34 -12.56 -12.15
CA GLN A 71 -1.76 -13.51 -13.18
C GLN A 71 -2.60 -14.65 -12.60
N ASP A 72 -2.21 -15.22 -11.47
CA ASP A 72 -2.94 -16.28 -10.78
C ASP A 72 -4.33 -15.81 -10.32
N SER A 73 -4.39 -14.60 -9.76
CA SER A 73 -5.66 -13.96 -9.35
C SER A 73 -6.60 -13.79 -10.54
N ILE A 74 -6.09 -13.25 -11.67
CA ILE A 74 -6.91 -13.05 -12.87
C ILE A 74 -7.32 -14.37 -13.52
N THR A 75 -6.43 -15.36 -13.56
CA THR A 75 -6.75 -16.70 -14.09
C THR A 75 -7.87 -17.34 -13.28
N SER A 76 -7.85 -17.17 -11.97
CA SER A 76 -8.92 -17.63 -11.07
C SER A 76 -10.24 -16.91 -11.36
N VAL A 77 -10.23 -15.59 -11.58
CA VAL A 77 -11.43 -14.83 -12.01
C VAL A 77 -11.99 -15.37 -13.32
N GLU A 78 -11.14 -15.59 -14.32
CA GLU A 78 -11.54 -16.13 -15.63
C GLU A 78 -12.13 -17.54 -15.52
N ALA A 79 -11.62 -18.38 -14.61
CA ALA A 79 -12.19 -19.70 -14.34
C ALA A 79 -13.55 -19.60 -13.65
N LEU A 80 -13.68 -18.75 -12.62
CA LEU A 80 -14.92 -18.54 -11.87
C LEU A 80 -16.03 -17.96 -12.76
N LEU A 81 -15.70 -17.10 -13.71
CA LEU A 81 -16.64 -16.55 -14.70
C LEU A 81 -17.31 -17.62 -15.58
N LYS A 82 -16.66 -18.77 -15.78
CA LYS A 82 -17.17 -19.87 -16.61
C LYS A 82 -18.14 -20.78 -15.86
N ILE A 83 -18.21 -20.67 -14.53
CA ILE A 83 -19.10 -21.49 -13.71
C ILE A 83 -20.54 -21.08 -13.95
N GLN A 84 -21.40 -22.05 -14.25
CA GLN A 84 -22.83 -21.85 -14.30
C GLN A 84 -23.40 -21.90 -12.89
N SER A 85 -24.19 -20.89 -12.53
CA SER A 85 -24.84 -20.80 -11.22
C SER A 85 -26.23 -20.21 -11.36
N GLY A 86 -27.09 -20.43 -10.36
CA GLY A 86 -28.43 -19.83 -10.34
C GLY A 86 -28.35 -18.30 -10.19
N GLN A 87 -29.37 -17.59 -10.68
CA GLN A 87 -29.37 -16.12 -10.82
C GLN A 87 -28.93 -15.35 -9.56
N LYS A 88 -29.37 -15.77 -8.37
CA LYS A 88 -29.00 -15.12 -7.09
C LYS A 88 -27.52 -15.33 -6.75
N VAL A 89 -26.99 -16.53 -6.99
CA VAL A 89 -25.58 -16.88 -6.75
C VAL A 89 -24.70 -16.18 -7.79
N GLU A 90 -25.14 -16.13 -9.04
CA GLU A 90 -24.42 -15.47 -10.13
C GLU A 90 -24.19 -13.99 -9.84
N ARG A 91 -25.22 -13.27 -9.40
CA ARG A 91 -25.07 -11.87 -8.99
C ARG A 91 -24.02 -11.68 -7.90
N ALA A 92 -24.11 -12.47 -6.82
CA ALA A 92 -23.17 -12.38 -5.70
C ALA A 92 -21.73 -12.69 -6.17
N LEU A 93 -21.56 -13.70 -7.02
CA LEU A 93 -20.29 -14.06 -7.61
C LEU A 93 -19.71 -12.89 -8.42
N LEU A 94 -20.49 -12.27 -9.30
CA LEU A 94 -20.04 -11.14 -10.12
C LEU A 94 -19.59 -9.94 -9.28
N ILE A 95 -20.31 -9.61 -8.20
CA ILE A 95 -19.94 -8.54 -7.25
C ILE A 95 -18.59 -8.84 -6.58
N MET A 96 -18.40 -10.09 -6.13
CA MET A 96 -17.14 -10.54 -5.52
C MET A 96 -15.99 -10.50 -6.51
N LEU A 97 -16.21 -10.97 -7.74
CA LEU A 97 -15.19 -11.00 -8.78
C LEU A 97 -14.78 -9.61 -9.24
N HIS A 98 -15.73 -8.67 -9.39
CA HIS A 98 -15.40 -7.26 -9.68
C HIS A 98 -14.47 -6.69 -8.62
N THR A 99 -14.79 -6.92 -7.35
CA THR A 99 -13.95 -6.51 -6.22
C THR A 99 -12.57 -7.15 -6.33
N HIS A 100 -12.51 -8.45 -6.61
CA HIS A 100 -11.25 -9.20 -6.68
C HIS A 100 -10.33 -8.71 -7.80
N VAL A 101 -10.86 -8.37 -8.98
CA VAL A 101 -10.04 -7.79 -10.08
C VAL A 101 -9.44 -6.45 -9.68
N VAL A 102 -10.21 -5.55 -9.07
CA VAL A 102 -9.71 -4.26 -8.60
C VAL A 102 -8.66 -4.44 -7.51
N THR A 103 -8.90 -5.35 -6.56
CA THR A 103 -7.92 -5.71 -5.52
C THR A 103 -6.64 -6.26 -6.13
N ALA A 104 -6.70 -7.12 -7.15
CA ALA A 104 -5.52 -7.67 -7.81
C ALA A 104 -4.66 -6.56 -8.45
N ILE A 105 -5.28 -5.57 -9.10
CA ILE A 105 -4.57 -4.38 -9.63
C ILE A 105 -3.92 -3.61 -8.49
N GLU A 106 -4.66 -3.31 -7.42
CA GLU A 106 -4.16 -2.54 -6.27
C GLU A 106 -2.99 -3.23 -5.57
N SER A 107 -3.11 -4.54 -5.32
CA SER A 107 -2.05 -5.34 -4.71
C SER A 107 -0.81 -5.35 -5.59
N TYR A 108 -0.96 -5.53 -6.91
CA TYR A 108 0.18 -5.44 -7.83
C TYR A 108 0.85 -4.06 -7.77
N LEU A 109 0.08 -2.97 -7.93
CA LEU A 109 0.62 -1.60 -7.94
C LEU A 109 1.34 -1.26 -6.64
N SER A 110 0.76 -1.62 -5.50
CA SER A 110 1.36 -1.41 -4.19
C SER A 110 2.67 -2.19 -4.04
N SER A 111 2.62 -3.51 -4.22
CA SER A 111 3.78 -4.37 -4.00
C SER A 111 4.91 -4.09 -4.97
N ILE A 112 4.63 -3.81 -6.26
CA ILE A 112 5.69 -3.50 -7.23
C ILE A 112 6.31 -2.12 -6.97
N THR A 113 5.50 -1.13 -6.56
CA THR A 113 6.01 0.21 -6.21
C THR A 113 6.96 0.13 -5.03
N ILE A 114 6.55 -0.56 -3.96
CA ILE A 114 7.38 -0.75 -2.76
C ILE A 114 8.68 -1.46 -3.15
N HIS A 115 8.58 -2.57 -3.88
CA HIS A 115 9.75 -3.33 -4.30
C HIS A 115 10.72 -2.49 -5.15
N LYS A 116 10.22 -1.80 -6.19
CA LYS A 116 11.07 -1.00 -7.09
C LYS A 116 11.73 0.17 -6.36
N ILE A 117 11.01 0.86 -5.48
CA ILE A 117 11.56 1.99 -4.73
C ILE A 117 12.60 1.49 -3.73
N LEU A 118 12.26 0.54 -2.86
CA LEU A 118 13.18 0.11 -1.80
C LEU A 118 14.47 -0.52 -2.34
N ASN A 119 14.43 -1.16 -3.51
CA ASN A 119 15.59 -1.74 -4.18
C ASN A 119 16.35 -0.78 -5.13
N SER A 120 16.00 0.52 -5.20
CA SER A 120 16.70 1.50 -6.05
C SER A 120 16.93 2.83 -5.33
N GLU A 121 18.20 3.21 -5.14
CA GLU A 121 18.54 4.54 -4.57
C GLU A 121 18.03 5.69 -5.45
N GLU A 122 18.03 5.51 -6.77
CA GLU A 122 17.51 6.51 -7.69
C GLU A 122 16.00 6.75 -7.49
N PHE A 123 15.21 5.67 -7.42
CA PHE A 123 13.77 5.79 -7.21
C PHE A 123 13.43 6.26 -5.79
N LYS A 124 14.17 5.82 -4.77
CA LYS A 124 14.08 6.36 -3.41
C LYS A 124 14.28 7.87 -3.39
N ARG A 125 15.38 8.35 -4.00
CA ARG A 125 15.67 9.77 -4.09
C ARG A 125 14.55 10.53 -4.79
N LYS A 126 14.11 10.08 -5.96
CA LYS A 126 13.01 10.72 -6.71
C LYS A 126 11.72 10.75 -5.91
N LEU A 127 11.39 9.71 -5.14
CA LEU A 127 10.21 9.71 -4.26
C LEU A 127 10.36 10.79 -3.18
N VAL A 128 11.47 10.80 -2.44
CA VAL A 128 11.71 11.76 -1.35
C VAL A 128 11.64 13.20 -1.86
N GLU A 129 12.19 13.49 -3.04
CA GLU A 129 12.19 14.83 -3.63
C GLU A 129 10.81 15.27 -4.16
N SER A 130 9.94 14.32 -4.55
CA SER A 130 8.73 14.63 -5.32
C SER A 130 7.39 14.38 -4.60
N ASP A 131 7.41 13.56 -3.55
CA ASP A 131 6.24 13.26 -2.73
C ASP A 131 5.90 14.46 -1.81
N PRO A 132 4.65 14.96 -1.81
CA PRO A 132 4.27 16.15 -1.04
C PRO A 132 4.39 16.03 0.48
N GLU A 133 4.32 14.81 1.02
CA GLU A 133 4.40 14.55 2.46
C GLU A 133 5.87 14.41 2.89
N LEU A 134 6.69 13.72 2.09
CA LEU A 134 8.12 13.56 2.36
C LEU A 134 8.93 14.84 2.11
N SER A 135 8.70 15.52 0.98
CA SER A 135 9.46 16.71 0.57
C SER A 135 9.31 17.91 1.51
N LYS A 136 8.25 17.92 2.34
CA LYS A 136 8.01 18.97 3.35
C LYS A 136 8.63 18.67 4.70
N GLN A 137 9.13 17.46 4.93
CA GLN A 137 9.80 17.11 6.18
C GLN A 137 11.11 17.89 6.30
N LYS A 138 11.34 18.48 7.47
CA LYS A 138 12.58 19.21 7.79
C LYS A 138 13.31 18.46 8.88
N PHE A 139 14.62 18.35 8.73
CA PHE A 139 15.51 17.70 9.69
C PHE A 139 16.67 18.63 10.00
N SER A 140 17.08 18.68 11.26
CA SER A 140 18.37 19.21 11.69
C SER A 140 19.51 18.28 11.24
N LEU A 141 20.74 18.79 11.18
CA LEU A 141 21.93 17.98 10.84
C LEU A 141 22.10 16.78 11.78
N LYS A 142 21.70 16.92 13.04
CA LYS A 142 21.72 15.85 14.04
C LYS A 142 20.71 14.74 13.71
N GLU A 143 19.47 15.13 13.41
CA GLU A 143 18.42 14.17 13.02
C GLU A 143 18.76 13.45 11.72
N ILE A 144 19.47 14.12 10.79
CA ILE A 144 19.98 13.46 9.59
C ILE A 144 20.98 12.37 9.96
N TYR A 145 21.92 12.64 10.86
CA TYR A 145 22.88 11.63 11.32
C TYR A 145 22.17 10.43 11.96
N GLU A 146 21.21 10.66 12.85
CA GLU A 146 20.43 9.61 13.54
C GLU A 146 19.47 8.83 12.63
N LYS A 147 18.87 9.48 11.62
CA LYS A 147 17.86 8.87 10.74
C LYS A 147 18.41 8.34 9.43
N SER A 148 19.65 8.70 9.07
CA SER A 148 20.27 8.27 7.79
C SER A 148 20.30 6.75 7.64
N GLU A 149 20.58 6.02 8.72
CA GLU A 149 20.58 4.55 8.73
C GLU A 149 19.17 3.95 8.57
N ASN A 150 18.12 4.73 8.83
CA ASN A 150 16.71 4.29 8.83
C ASN A 150 15.89 4.86 7.66
N ILE A 151 16.50 5.54 6.70
CA ILE A 151 15.77 6.20 5.60
C ILE A 151 14.93 5.22 4.78
N GLY A 152 15.46 4.01 4.53
CA GLY A 152 14.72 2.96 3.83
C GLY A 152 13.46 2.53 4.58
N PHE A 153 13.52 2.48 5.91
CA PHE A 153 12.37 2.16 6.75
C PHE A 153 11.31 3.28 6.73
N ILE A 154 11.73 4.55 6.83
CA ILE A 154 10.82 5.69 6.73
C ILE A 154 10.08 5.67 5.38
N VAL A 155 10.80 5.41 4.29
CA VAL A 155 10.20 5.28 2.96
C VAL A 155 9.24 4.08 2.90
N ALA A 156 9.59 2.93 3.46
CA ALA A 156 8.74 1.75 3.47
C ALA A 156 7.42 2.01 4.23
N GLN A 157 7.48 2.63 5.41
CA GLN A 157 6.30 3.01 6.18
C GLN A 157 5.42 4.01 5.43
N HIS A 158 6.04 5.02 4.81
CA HIS A 158 5.32 5.98 3.97
C HIS A 158 4.56 5.28 2.85
N LEU A 159 5.24 4.42 2.09
CA LEU A 159 4.61 3.69 0.99
C LEU A 159 3.49 2.76 1.44
N LYS A 160 3.64 2.08 2.60
CA LYS A 160 2.56 1.27 3.18
C LYS A 160 1.32 2.08 3.57
N SER A 161 1.48 3.37 3.90
CA SER A 161 0.35 4.26 4.23
C SER A 161 -0.44 4.76 3.01
N ILE A 162 0.09 4.55 1.80
CA ILE A 162 -0.52 5.04 0.57
C ILE A 162 -1.66 4.13 0.13
N ILE A 163 -2.80 4.73 -0.19
CA ILE A 163 -3.97 4.04 -0.74
C ILE A 163 -3.78 3.89 -2.26
N PHE A 164 -3.43 2.69 -2.72
CA PHE A 164 -3.06 2.45 -4.13
C PHE A 164 -4.24 2.41 -5.10
N HIS A 165 -5.47 2.32 -4.62
CA HIS A 165 -6.65 2.58 -5.44
C HIS A 165 -6.98 4.09 -5.59
N ASP A 166 -6.27 5.01 -4.94
CA ASP A 166 -6.40 6.45 -5.23
C ASP A 166 -5.52 6.85 -6.43
N MET A 167 -6.06 6.63 -7.64
CA MET A 167 -5.35 6.95 -8.87
C MET A 167 -5.04 8.46 -9.04
N LYS A 168 -5.66 9.36 -8.27
CA LYS A 168 -5.29 10.79 -8.30
C LYS A 168 -3.94 11.04 -7.63
N LYS A 169 -3.57 10.23 -6.62
CA LYS A 169 -2.24 10.24 -5.98
C LYS A 169 -1.23 9.37 -6.73
N ILE A 170 -1.68 8.20 -7.22
CA ILE A 170 -0.78 7.24 -7.89
C ILE A 170 -0.28 7.72 -9.25
N LYS A 171 -1.13 8.33 -10.11
CA LYS A 171 -0.68 8.80 -11.44
C LYS A 171 0.49 9.81 -11.35
N PRO A 172 0.39 10.91 -10.56
CA PRO A 172 1.50 11.86 -10.45
C PRO A 172 2.76 11.24 -9.84
N MET A 173 2.62 10.30 -8.90
CA MET A 173 3.77 9.62 -8.30
C MET A 173 4.52 8.79 -9.35
N TYR A 174 3.84 7.96 -10.13
CA TYR A 174 4.47 7.16 -11.18
C TYR A 174 5.15 8.01 -12.25
N SER A 175 4.51 9.12 -12.63
CA SER A 175 5.11 10.08 -13.57
C SER A 175 6.43 10.65 -13.04
N LYS A 176 6.46 11.13 -11.78
CA LYS A 176 7.65 11.77 -11.21
C LYS A 176 8.75 10.77 -10.82
N VAL A 177 8.38 9.61 -10.26
CA VAL A 177 9.34 8.63 -9.73
C VAL A 177 9.82 7.69 -10.83
N PHE A 178 8.90 7.14 -11.61
CA PHE A 178 9.19 6.08 -12.58
C PHE A 178 9.20 6.56 -14.04
N GLN A 179 8.87 7.84 -14.29
CA GLN A 179 8.72 8.38 -15.64
C GLN A 179 7.71 7.56 -16.46
N TYR A 180 6.65 7.09 -15.80
CA TYR A 180 5.61 6.28 -16.40
C TYR A 180 4.29 7.04 -16.46
N GLU A 181 3.67 7.07 -17.64
CA GLU A 181 2.36 7.66 -17.85
C GLU A 181 1.32 6.58 -18.10
N PHE A 182 0.32 6.50 -17.22
CA PHE A 182 -0.77 5.52 -17.31
C PHE A 182 -1.69 5.69 -18.53
N GLY A 183 -1.63 6.82 -19.24
CA GLY A 183 -2.57 7.12 -20.33
C GLY A 183 -4.02 7.29 -19.86
N ASP A 184 -4.98 6.85 -20.70
CA ASP A 184 -6.41 6.88 -20.38
C ASP A 184 -6.81 5.69 -19.50
N ILE A 185 -7.02 5.99 -18.22
CA ILE A 185 -7.49 5.05 -17.21
C ILE A 185 -8.88 5.42 -16.65
N LYS A 186 -9.71 6.15 -17.41
CA LYS A 186 -11.09 6.48 -16.99
C LYS A 186 -11.90 5.23 -16.59
N TRP A 187 -11.65 4.11 -17.26
CA TRP A 187 -12.25 2.82 -16.94
C TRP A 187 -11.88 2.36 -15.51
N LEU A 188 -10.63 2.58 -15.08
CA LEU A 188 -10.15 2.16 -13.77
C LEU A 188 -10.79 3.00 -12.66
N PHE A 189 -10.95 4.32 -12.88
CA PHE A 189 -11.70 5.18 -11.96
C PHE A 189 -13.15 4.70 -11.78
N LYS A 190 -13.82 4.31 -12.88
CA LYS A 190 -15.17 3.74 -12.83
C LYS A 190 -15.18 2.40 -12.06
N ALA A 191 -14.22 1.52 -12.34
CA ALA A 191 -14.11 0.22 -11.68
C ALA A 191 -13.86 0.35 -10.16
N ILE A 192 -12.98 1.28 -9.75
CA ILE A 192 -12.71 1.59 -8.34
C ILE A 192 -13.97 2.16 -7.67
N SER A 193 -14.67 3.10 -8.33
CA SER A 193 -15.93 3.62 -7.80
C SER A 193 -16.95 2.50 -7.59
N LEU A 194 -17.11 1.61 -8.56
CA LEU A 194 -18.05 0.48 -8.46
C LEU A 194 -17.63 -0.52 -7.36
N ARG A 195 -16.32 -0.71 -7.15
CA ARG A 195 -15.81 -1.55 -6.06
C ARG A 195 -16.21 -1.01 -4.68
N HIS A 196 -16.34 0.30 -4.49
CA HIS A 196 -16.85 0.85 -3.22
C HIS A 196 -18.30 0.40 -2.97
N ASP A 197 -19.14 0.41 -4.01
CA ASP A 197 -20.52 -0.09 -3.92
C ASP A 197 -20.56 -1.60 -3.68
N CYS A 198 -19.70 -2.38 -4.34
CA CYS A 198 -19.57 -3.82 -4.12
C CYS A 198 -19.26 -4.15 -2.66
N VAL A 199 -18.26 -3.48 -2.07
CA VAL A 199 -17.72 -3.82 -0.75
C VAL A 199 -18.52 -3.22 0.39
N HIS A 200 -18.88 -1.94 0.30
CA HIS A 200 -19.49 -1.21 1.42
C HIS A 200 -21.00 -1.16 1.36
N ARG A 201 -21.59 -1.44 0.19
CA ARG A 201 -23.05 -1.35 -0.04
C ARG A 201 -23.65 -2.64 -0.57
N GLY A 202 -22.91 -3.75 -0.53
CA GLY A 202 -23.40 -5.08 -0.93
C GLY A 202 -23.85 -5.17 -2.39
N GLY A 203 -23.30 -4.32 -3.27
CA GLY A 203 -23.72 -4.25 -4.66
C GLY A 203 -24.97 -3.39 -4.91
N PHE A 204 -25.15 -2.35 -4.09
CA PHE A 204 -26.14 -1.31 -4.30
C PHE A 204 -25.49 0.08 -4.32
N THR A 205 -26.07 1.02 -5.06
CA THR A 205 -25.65 2.42 -5.06
C THR A 205 -26.13 3.13 -3.79
N GLN A 206 -25.73 4.41 -3.61
CA GLN A 206 -26.25 5.24 -2.50
C GLN A 206 -27.78 5.41 -2.54
N ASN A 207 -28.37 5.31 -3.72
CA ASN A 207 -29.81 5.49 -3.92
C ASN A 207 -30.60 4.19 -3.70
N GLY A 208 -29.91 3.08 -3.39
CA GLY A 208 -30.51 1.76 -3.22
C GLY A 208 -30.68 0.98 -4.52
N ASP A 209 -30.22 1.51 -5.66
CA ASP A 209 -30.29 0.82 -6.94
C ASP A 209 -29.25 -0.29 -7.02
N SER A 210 -29.60 -1.40 -7.69
CA SER A 210 -28.64 -2.45 -8.00
C SER A 210 -27.49 -1.92 -8.86
N ILE A 211 -26.24 -2.26 -8.50
CA ILE A 211 -25.13 -2.03 -9.41
C ILE A 211 -25.22 -2.93 -10.65
N ASP A 212 -24.80 -2.41 -11.79
CA ASP A 212 -24.74 -3.14 -13.06
C ASP A 212 -23.38 -3.83 -13.21
N VAL A 213 -23.31 -5.09 -12.77
CA VAL A 213 -22.15 -5.96 -13.00
C VAL A 213 -22.64 -7.20 -13.74
N SER A 214 -22.08 -7.41 -14.93
CA SER A 214 -22.38 -8.55 -15.80
C SER A 214 -21.10 -9.34 -16.10
N LYS A 215 -21.26 -10.56 -16.64
CA LYS A 215 -20.13 -11.34 -17.16
C LYS A 215 -19.36 -10.57 -18.24
N SER A 216 -20.07 -9.81 -19.07
CA SER A 216 -19.46 -9.01 -20.15
C SER A 216 -18.62 -7.86 -19.59
N SER A 217 -19.20 -7.07 -18.67
CA SER A 217 -18.46 -5.94 -18.07
C SER A 217 -17.26 -6.41 -17.26
N LEU A 218 -17.36 -7.56 -16.57
CA LEU A 218 -16.25 -8.14 -15.84
C LEU A 218 -15.18 -8.73 -16.75
N GLY A 219 -15.55 -9.36 -17.86
CA GLY A 219 -14.61 -9.81 -18.88
C GLY A 219 -13.83 -8.65 -19.52
N GLU A 220 -14.50 -7.53 -19.77
CA GLU A 220 -13.85 -6.30 -20.22
C GLU A 220 -12.89 -5.73 -19.17
N LEU A 221 -13.31 -5.69 -17.89
CA LEU A 221 -12.46 -5.25 -16.79
C LEU A 221 -11.20 -6.11 -16.67
N VAL A 222 -11.32 -7.44 -16.78
CA VAL A 222 -10.19 -8.38 -16.78
C VAL A 222 -9.22 -8.08 -17.93
N LYS A 223 -9.73 -7.84 -19.14
CA LYS A 223 -8.91 -7.50 -20.31
C LYS A 223 -8.14 -6.19 -20.11
N LEU A 224 -8.81 -5.16 -19.60
CA LEU A 224 -8.21 -3.86 -19.31
C LEU A 224 -7.17 -3.96 -18.19
N ALA A 225 -7.46 -4.74 -17.14
CA ALA A 225 -6.52 -5.02 -16.05
C ALA A 225 -5.25 -5.69 -16.57
N LYS A 226 -5.38 -6.77 -17.36
CA LYS A 226 -4.24 -7.45 -17.99
C LYS A 226 -3.42 -6.50 -18.85
N SER A 227 -4.07 -5.71 -19.70
CA SER A 227 -3.37 -4.74 -20.55
C SER A 227 -2.60 -3.70 -19.73
N LEU A 228 -3.20 -3.17 -18.67
CA LEU A 228 -2.55 -2.21 -17.79
C LEU A 228 -1.29 -2.80 -17.14
N ILE A 229 -1.40 -3.99 -16.55
CA ILE A 229 -0.29 -4.61 -15.83
C ILE A 229 0.81 -5.06 -16.79
N ASN A 230 0.48 -5.61 -17.96
CA ASN A 230 1.49 -5.96 -18.97
C ASN A 230 2.27 -4.73 -19.46
N ASN A 231 1.59 -3.60 -19.72
CA ASN A 231 2.27 -2.36 -20.11
C ASN A 231 3.24 -1.85 -19.03
N LEU A 232 2.93 -2.09 -17.75
CA LEU A 232 3.82 -1.78 -16.63
C LEU A 232 5.02 -2.74 -16.58
N GLU A 233 4.80 -4.04 -16.75
CA GLU A 233 5.87 -5.04 -16.83
C GLU A 233 6.85 -4.74 -17.98
N ASP A 234 6.33 -4.40 -19.16
CA ASP A 234 7.16 -4.00 -20.31
C ASP A 234 8.00 -2.76 -19.98
N HIS A 235 7.40 -1.75 -19.33
CA HIS A 235 8.13 -0.57 -18.86
C HIS A 235 9.26 -0.95 -17.90
N TRP A 236 9.01 -1.87 -16.96
CA TRP A 236 10.04 -2.31 -16.02
C TRP A 236 11.21 -3.03 -16.67
N GLN A 237 10.99 -3.76 -17.76
CA GLN A 237 12.06 -4.43 -18.52
C GLN A 237 12.98 -3.42 -19.22
N THR A 238 12.45 -2.26 -19.65
CA THR A 238 13.27 -1.20 -20.30
C THR A 238 14.14 -0.39 -19.33
N LYS A 239 13.97 -0.61 -18.02
CA LYS A 239 14.68 0.12 -16.94
C LYS A 239 15.69 -0.76 -16.19
N ILE A 240 15.97 -1.96 -16.69
CA ILE A 240 17.08 -2.83 -16.28
C ILE A 240 18.30 -2.45 -17.11
#